data_AF-A0A1F7FSJ7-F1
#
_entry.id   AF-A0A1F7FSJ7-F1
#
_cell.length_a   1.000
_cell.length_b   1.000
_cell.length_c   1.000
_cell.angle_alpha   90.00
_cell.angle_beta   90.00
_cell.angle_gamma   90.00
#
_symmetry.space_group_name_H-M   'P 1'
#
loop_
_entity.id
_entity.type
_entity.pdbx_description
1 polymer ?
#
loop_
_entity_poly.entity_id
_entity_poly.type
_entity_poly.pdbx_seq_one_letter_code
_entity_poly.pdbx_strand_id
1 'polypeptide(L)' 'MSKIASWWKETSRFLREVWIEVRPTNGRVSWPTYENVKVSTKVVIVSSIGLGLFIGLLDILFGKVLTMIIGGGTV' A
#
# COMPACT_ATOMS: atom_id res chain seq x y z
N MET A 1 24.46 -28.13 -22.94
CA MET A 1 23.48 -27.31 -23.70
C MET A 1 22.01 -27.74 -23.51
N SER A 2 21.69 -28.89 -22.87
CA SER A 2 20.29 -29.34 -22.67
C SER A 2 19.54 -28.66 -21.51
N LYS A 3 20.24 -28.37 -20.39
CA LYS A 3 19.63 -27.69 -19.22
C LYS A 3 19.09 -26.30 -19.55
N ILE A 4 19.77 -25.56 -20.42
CA ILE A 4 19.37 -24.20 -20.82
C ILE A 4 18.10 -24.25 -21.69
N ALA A 5 18.02 -25.23 -22.60
CA ALA A 5 16.84 -25.43 -23.44
C ALA A 5 15.61 -25.87 -22.63
N SER A 6 15.79 -26.72 -21.61
CA SER A 6 14.68 -27.12 -20.73
C SER A 6 14.19 -25.96 -19.85
N TRP A 7 15.11 -25.19 -19.28
CA TRP A 7 14.78 -24.00 -18.48
C TRP A 7 14.02 -22.94 -19.29
N TRP A 8 14.40 -22.75 -20.56
CA TRP A 8 13.70 -21.86 -21.48
C TRP A 8 12.27 -22.34 -21.76
N LYS A 9 12.09 -23.65 -21.95
CA LYS A 9 10.77 -24.26 -22.17
C LYS A 9 9.86 -24.12 -20.95
N GLU A 10 10.40 -24.30 -19.74
CA GLU A 10 9.64 -24.12 -18.50
C GLU A 10 9.26 -22.66 -18.26
N THR A 11 10.21 -21.74 -18.45
CA THR A 11 9.96 -20.30 -18.26
C THR A 11 8.93 -19.77 -19.25
N SER A 12 9.03 -20.15 -20.53
CA SER A 12 8.05 -19.75 -21.55
C SER A 12 6.66 -20.31 -21.26
N ARG A 13 6.57 -21.53 -20.71
CA ARG A 13 5.30 -22.11 -20.25
C ARG A 13 4.70 -21.31 -19.10
N PHE A 14 5.52 -21.00 -18.09
CA PHE A 14 5.09 -20.20 -16.93
C PHE A 14 4.60 -18.82 -17.33
N LEU A 15 5.34 -18.08 -18.16
CA LEU A 15 4.93 -16.75 -18.61
C LEU A 15 3.63 -16.79 -19.43
N ARG A 16 3.41 -17.86 -20.19
CA ARG A 16 2.14 -18.08 -20.92
C ARG A 16 0.98 -18.30 -19.96
N GLU A 17 1.17 -19.11 -18.91
CA GLU A 17 0.17 -19.35 -17.87
C GLU A 17 -0.17 -18.05 -17.11
N VAL A 18 0.85 -17.27 -16.72
CA VAL A 18 0.66 -15.95 -16.09
C VAL A 18 -0.12 -15.01 -17.01
N TRP A 19 0.22 -14.95 -18.29
CA TRP A 19 -0.48 -14.09 -19.24
C TRP A 19 -1.96 -14.47 -19.41
N ILE A 20 -2.29 -15.76 -19.36
CA ILE A 20 -3.69 -16.24 -19.40
C ILE A 20 -4.45 -15.74 -18.15
N GLU A 21 -3.84 -15.82 -16.96
CA GLU A 21 -4.45 -15.37 -15.71
C GLU A 21 -4.63 -13.85 -15.66
N VAL A 22 -3.67 -13.10 -16.21
CA VAL A 22 -3.54 -11.64 -16.11
C VAL A 22 -4.22 -10.92 -17.28
N ARG A 23 -4.71 -11.62 -18.31
CA ARG A 23 -5.29 -11.00 -19.52
C ARG A 23 -6.48 -10.07 -19.19
N PRO A 24 -6.59 -8.87 -19.81
CA PRO A 24 -7.63 -7.90 -19.48
C PRO A 24 -9.09 -8.33 -19.70
N THR A 25 -9.34 -9.27 -20.61
CA THR A 25 -10.71 -9.67 -21.01
C THR A 25 -11.24 -10.89 -20.27
N ASN A 26 -10.44 -11.96 -20.17
CA ASN A 26 -10.85 -13.26 -19.59
C ASN A 26 -9.95 -13.69 -18.42
N GLY A 27 -9.06 -12.81 -17.96
CA GLY A 27 -8.18 -13.08 -16.84
C GLY A 27 -8.94 -13.03 -15.51
N ARG A 28 -8.35 -13.66 -14.49
CA ARG A 28 -8.90 -13.71 -13.12
C ARG A 28 -8.47 -12.50 -12.29
N VAL A 29 -7.59 -11.66 -12.83
CA VAL A 29 -7.11 -10.43 -12.20
C VAL A 29 -8.09 -9.29 -12.47
N SER A 30 -8.47 -8.57 -11.41
CA SER A 30 -9.31 -7.38 -11.50
C SER A 30 -8.47 -6.16 -11.89
N TRP A 31 -8.47 -5.81 -13.18
CA TRP A 31 -7.83 -4.59 -13.64
C TRP A 31 -8.68 -3.37 -13.30
N PRO A 32 -8.14 -2.40 -12.55
CA PRO A 32 -8.89 -1.22 -12.17
C PRO A 32 -9.05 -0.27 -13.37
N THR A 33 -10.17 0.45 -13.42
CA THR A 33 -10.30 1.64 -14.26
C THR A 33 -9.63 2.84 -13.59
N TYR A 34 -9.31 3.88 -14.37
CA TYR A 34 -8.75 5.14 -13.84
C TYR A 34 -9.61 5.75 -12.73
N GLU A 35 -10.93 5.54 -12.76
CA GLU A 35 -11.85 6.01 -11.74
C GLU A 35 -11.67 5.27 -10.41
N ASN A 36 -11.56 3.94 -10.46
CA ASN A 36 -11.31 3.11 -9.28
C ASN A 36 -10.01 3.49 -8.58
N VAL A 37 -8.95 3.77 -9.37
CA VAL A 37 -7.66 4.22 -8.81
C VAL A 37 -7.80 5.57 -8.11
N LYS A 38 -8.52 6.54 -8.70
CA LYS A 38 -8.76 7.86 -8.08
C LYS A 38 -9.52 7.74 -6.76
N VAL A 39 -10.54 6.87 -6.70
CA VAL A 39 -11.31 6.65 -5.47
C VAL A 39 -10.44 6.04 -4.38
N SER A 40 -9.69 4.98 -4.69
CA SER A 40 -8.79 4.34 -3.72
C SER A 40 -7.72 5.31 -3.21
N THR A 41 -7.10 6.10 -4.09
CA THR A 41 -6.12 7.12 -3.69
C THR A 41 -6.74 8.18 -2.78
N LYS A 42 -7.96 8.65 -3.08
CA LYS A 42 -8.67 9.62 -2.24
C LYS A 42 -8.89 9.09 -0.82
N VAL A 43 -9.28 7.82 -0.70
CA VAL A 43 -9.47 7.18 0.62
C VAL A 43 -8.16 7.15 1.40
N VAL A 44 -7.06 6.75 0.75
CA VAL A 44 -5.74 6.72 1.40
C VAL A 44 -5.35 8.12 1.88
N ILE A 45 -5.45 9.14 1.03
CA ILE A 45 -5.13 10.53 1.41
C ILE A 45 -5.94 10.97 2.64
N VAL A 46 -7.25 10.76 2.63
CA VAL A 46 -8.12 11.15 3.75
C VAL A 46 -7.75 10.38 5.03
N SER A 47 -7.49 9.08 4.93
CA SER A 47 -7.09 8.25 6.07
C SER A 47 -5.74 8.66 6.65
N SER A 48 -4.75 8.97 5.81
CA SER A 48 -3.42 9.40 6.24
C SER A 48 -3.45 10.76 6.93
N ILE A 49 -4.23 11.71 6.38
CA ILE A 49 -4.44 13.02 7.02
C ILE A 49 -5.16 12.84 8.36
N GLY A 50 -6.22 12.01 8.41
CA GLY A 50 -6.96 11.73 9.63
C GLY A 50 -6.08 11.13 10.73
N LEU A 51 -5.26 10.14 10.38
CA LEU A 51 -4.28 9.53 11.30
C LEU A 51 -3.22 10.54 11.75
N GLY A 52 -2.68 11.34 10.82
CA GLY A 52 -1.69 12.36 11.15
C GLY A 52 -2.23 13.40 12.12
N LEU A 53 -3.45 13.89 11.90
CA LEU A 53 -4.13 14.81 12.82
C LEU A 53 -4.42 14.17 14.17
N PHE A 54 -4.85 12.90 14.19
CA PHE A 54 -5.10 12.17 15.41
C PHE A 54 -3.82 12.02 16.26
N ILE A 55 -2.72 11.57 15.65
CA ILE A 55 -1.43 11.43 16.32
C ILE A 55 -0.95 12.79 16.83
N GLY A 56 -0.95 13.82 15.98
CA GLY A 56 -0.52 15.16 16.38
C GLY A 56 -1.35 15.76 17.52
N LEU A 57 -2.66 15.48 17.56
CA LEU A 57 -3.53 15.91 18.66
C LEU A 57 -3.19 15.16 19.96
N LEU A 58 -2.90 13.86 19.88
CA LEU A 58 -2.44 13.09 21.03
C LEU A 58 -1.08 13.58 21.54
N ASP A 59 -0.14 13.92 20.66
CA ASP A 59 1.16 14.46 21.04
C ASP A 59 1.00 15.77 21.83
N ILE A 60 0.12 16.67 21.38
CA ILE A 60 -0.16 17.92 22.09
C ILE A 60 -0.84 17.63 23.43
N LEU A 61 -1.82 16.74 23.46
CA LEU A 61 -2.58 16.41 24.67
C LEU A 61 -1.65 15.81 25.73
N PHE A 62 -0.88 14.78 25.35
CA PHE A 62 0.06 14.13 26.26
C PHE A 62 1.21 15.05 26.64
N GLY A 63 1.71 15.89 25.72
CA GLY A 63 2.69 16.93 26.04
C GLY A 63 2.18 17.87 27.14
N LYS A 64 0.96 18.38 27.02
CA LYS A 64 0.34 19.24 28.05
C LYS A 64 0.15 18.52 29.38
N VAL A 65 -0.33 17.28 29.34
CA VAL A 65 -0.50 16.46 30.56
C VAL A 65 0.85 16.24 31.24
N LEU A 66 1.90 15.90 30.48
CA LEU A 66 3.25 15.72 31.00
C LEU A 66 3.80 17.03 31.60
N THR A 67 3.68 18.17 30.90
CA THR A 67 4.11 19.47 31.43
C THR A 67 3.37 19.84 32.72
N MET A 68 2.08 19.50 32.83
CA MET A 68 1.29 19.76 34.02
C MET A 68 1.67 18.85 35.20
N ILE A 69 1.94 17.56 34.94
CA ILE A 69 2.34 16.60 35.97
C ILE A 69 3.77 16.87 36.46
N ILE A 70 4.68 17.18 35.54
CA ILE A 70 6.10 17.44 35.85
C ILE A 70 6.27 18.86 36.43
N GLY A 71 5.32 19.76 36.15
CA GLY A 71 5.19 21.05 36.83
C GLY A 71 6.31 22.04 36.48
N GLY A 72 6.12 22.82 35.41
CA GLY A 72 6.83 24.09 35.21
C GLY A 72 8.34 24.01 34.97
N GLY A 73 8.92 22.83 34.80
CA GLY A 73 10.29 22.68 34.30
C GLY A 73 10.32 22.98 32.81
N THR A 74 10.64 24.23 32.46
CA THR A 74 11.13 24.60 31.11
C THR A 74 12.22 23.62 30.69
N VAL A 75 11.91 22.80 29.69
CA VAL A 75 12.87 22.28 28.71
C VAL A 75 12.49 22.87 27.38
#